data_AF-A0A6G9H0Z4-F1
#
_entry.id   AF-A0A6G9H0Z4-F1
#
_cell.length_a   1.000
_cell.length_b   1.000
_cell.length_c   1.000
_cell.angle_alpha   90.00
_cell.angle_beta   90.00
_cell.angle_gamma   90.00
#
_symmetry.space_group_name_H-M   'P 1'
#
loop_
_entity.id
_entity.type
_entity.pdbx_description
1 polymer ?
#
loop_
_entity_poly.entity_id
_entity_poly.type
_entity_poly.pdbx_seq_one_letter_code
_entity_poly.pdbx_strand_id
1 'polypeptide(L)'
;MAWDEWEQLKTAAAERHTTRMRLNQVPLDPGGGTGTLVSNKSAWSRASRDVGAFRDDIGKALGRLSEGQTGLGADAGCLTAAAQKDVHESWDRYVRSVNERCGKLAGLLAGAGSDQLRTDEAIMAEIGNLKVEHADTPAVGGQDTGR
;
A
#
# COMPACT_ATOMS: atom_id res chain seq x y z
N MET A 1 -10.74 58.93 -7.09
CA MET A 1 -10.78 58.46 -8.49
C MET A 1 -10.34 57.01 -8.64
N ALA A 2 -9.08 56.61 -8.37
CA ALA A 2 -8.71 55.17 -8.44
C ALA A 2 -9.37 54.27 -7.37
N TRP A 3 -9.84 54.86 -6.28
CA TRP A 3 -10.51 54.14 -5.19
C TRP A 3 -11.95 53.74 -5.54
N ASP A 4 -12.65 54.59 -6.30
CA ASP A 4 -14.01 54.35 -6.76
C ASP A 4 -14.06 53.23 -7.81
N GLU A 5 -13.02 53.14 -8.64
CA GLU A 5 -12.81 52.04 -9.59
C GLU A 5 -12.54 50.71 -8.88
N TRP A 6 -11.86 50.75 -7.73
CA TRP A 6 -11.57 49.56 -6.92
C TRP A 6 -12.84 49.03 -6.23
N GLU A 7 -13.71 49.92 -5.73
CA GLU A 7 -15.01 49.50 -5.19
C GLU A 7 -15.91 48.91 -6.27
N GLN A 8 -16.00 49.53 -7.45
CA GLN A 8 -16.80 48.96 -8.55
C GLN A 8 -16.32 47.57 -8.97
N LEU A 9 -15.00 47.33 -8.99
CA LEU A 9 -14.42 46.02 -9.29
C LEU A 9 -14.81 44.96 -8.26
N LYS A 10 -14.86 45.31 -6.97
CA LYS A 10 -15.29 44.38 -5.92
C LYS A 10 -16.77 44.07 -6.00
N THR A 11 -17.62 45.06 -6.25
CA THR A 11 -19.07 44.84 -6.38
C THR A 11 -19.37 43.95 -7.58
N ALA A 12 -18.70 44.19 -8.71
CA ALA A 12 -18.81 43.34 -9.91
C ALA A 12 -18.30 41.91 -9.67
N ALA A 13 -17.25 41.72 -8.85
CA ALA A 13 -16.77 40.39 -8.47
C ALA A 13 -17.74 39.67 -7.52
N ALA A 14 -18.33 40.37 -6.55
CA ALA A 14 -19.34 39.83 -5.64
C ALA A 14 -20.63 39.44 -6.38
N GLU A 15 -21.06 40.23 -7.37
CA GLU A 15 -22.17 39.89 -8.25
C GLU A 15 -21.87 38.63 -9.09
N ARG A 16 -20.63 38.48 -9.60
CA ARG A 16 -20.20 37.25 -10.29
C ARG A 16 -20.16 36.03 -9.37
N HIS A 17 -19.85 36.18 -8.09
CA HIS A 17 -19.87 35.10 -7.10
C HIS A 17 -21.28 34.51 -6.83
N THR A 18 -22.36 35.23 -7.14
CA THR A 18 -23.73 34.67 -7.09
C THR A 18 -23.98 33.64 -8.19
N THR A 19 -23.23 33.70 -9.29
CA THR A 19 -23.11 32.60 -10.24
C THR A 19 -22.13 31.59 -9.66
N ARG A 20 -22.64 30.77 -8.73
CA ARG A 20 -22.02 29.58 -8.13
C ARG A 20 -20.85 29.08 -8.97
N MET A 21 -19.61 29.25 -8.50
CA MET A 21 -18.44 28.61 -9.09
C MET A 21 -18.76 27.11 -9.21
N ARG A 22 -19.13 26.68 -10.41
CA ARG A 22 -19.19 25.26 -10.75
C ARG A 22 -17.74 24.84 -10.96
N LEU A 23 -17.09 24.44 -9.88
CA LEU A 23 -16.02 23.46 -10.03
C LEU A 23 -16.60 22.33 -10.86
N ASN A 24 -15.94 21.99 -11.96
CA ASN A 24 -16.25 20.80 -12.75
C ASN A 24 -15.92 19.57 -11.89
N GLN A 25 -16.76 19.31 -10.88
CA GLN A 25 -16.69 18.11 -10.09
C GLN A 25 -17.45 17.06 -10.90
N VAL A 26 -16.77 15.96 -11.21
CA VAL A 26 -17.45 14.71 -11.54
C VAL A 26 -18.45 14.47 -10.40
N PRO A 27 -19.75 14.26 -10.68
CA PRO A 27 -20.70 13.86 -9.65
C PRO A 27 -20.07 12.71 -8.87
N LEU A 28 -20.03 12.82 -7.54
CA LEU A 28 -19.70 11.67 -6.71
C LEU A 28 -20.65 10.56 -7.14
N ASP A 29 -20.12 9.55 -7.82
CA ASP A 29 -20.86 8.35 -8.16
C ASP A 29 -21.50 7.85 -6.86
N PRO A 30 -22.74 7.34 -6.84
CA PRO A 30 -23.30 6.72 -5.62
C PRO A 30 -22.44 5.53 -5.13
N GLY A 31 -21.48 5.08 -5.95
CA GLY A 31 -20.41 4.14 -5.60
C GLY A 31 -19.14 4.79 -5.01
N GLY A 32 -19.17 6.07 -4.66
CA GLY A 32 -18.15 6.76 -3.88
C GLY A 32 -18.18 6.26 -2.44
N GLY A 33 -17.84 4.99 -2.26
CA GLY A 33 -17.60 4.43 -0.94
C GLY A 33 -16.63 5.35 -0.25
N THR A 34 -17.05 5.89 0.89
CA THR A 34 -16.16 6.30 1.97
C THR A 34 -15.45 5.04 2.48
N GLY A 35 -14.65 4.43 1.60
CA GLY A 35 -13.83 3.29 1.92
C GLY A 35 -12.93 3.75 3.04
N THR A 36 -13.27 3.37 4.27
CA THR A 36 -12.35 3.54 5.36
C THR A 36 -11.16 2.69 4.98
N LEU A 37 -10.01 3.32 4.75
CA LEU A 37 -8.72 2.65 4.63
C LEU A 37 -8.41 2.04 6.01
N VAL A 38 -9.12 0.96 6.34
CA VAL A 38 -8.85 0.15 7.51
C VAL A 38 -7.66 -0.68 7.12
N SER A 39 -6.48 -0.22 7.49
CA SER A 39 -5.36 -1.09 7.37
C SER A 39 -5.51 -2.24 8.35
N ASN A 40 -5.21 -3.42 7.86
CA ASN A 40 -5.47 -4.64 8.59
C ASN A 40 -4.14 -5.39 8.75
N LYS A 41 -3.57 -5.35 9.97
CA LYS A 41 -2.35 -6.10 10.30
C LYS A 41 -2.46 -7.57 9.88
N SER A 42 -3.64 -8.19 10.02
CA SER A 42 -3.83 -9.59 9.63
C SER A 42 -3.72 -9.80 8.12
N ALA A 43 -4.15 -8.82 7.31
CA ALA A 43 -4.01 -8.86 5.85
C ALA A 43 -2.54 -8.75 5.43
N TRP A 44 -1.80 -7.78 6.00
CA TRP A 44 -0.37 -7.62 5.76
C TRP A 44 0.44 -8.85 6.22
N SER A 45 0.11 -9.38 7.40
CA SER A 45 0.74 -10.61 7.93
C SER A 45 0.43 -11.82 7.07
N ARG A 46 -0.79 -11.93 6.52
CA ARG A 46 -1.16 -13.00 5.59
C ARG A 46 -0.39 -12.88 4.28
N ALA A 47 -0.34 -11.69 3.68
CA ALA A 47 0.42 -11.47 2.46
C ALA A 47 1.92 -11.80 2.65
N SER A 48 2.50 -11.41 3.79
CA SER A 48 3.87 -11.77 4.16
C SER A 48 4.08 -13.30 4.21
N ARG A 49 3.17 -14.04 4.87
CA ARG A 49 3.23 -15.50 4.93
C ARG A 49 3.07 -16.15 3.56
N ASP A 50 2.13 -15.68 2.75
CA ASP A 50 1.86 -16.25 1.42
C ASP A 50 3.07 -16.06 0.50
N VAL A 51 3.71 -14.87 0.53
CA VAL A 51 4.96 -14.61 -0.19
C VAL A 51 6.12 -15.46 0.36
N GLY A 52 6.17 -15.68 1.67
CA GLY A 52 7.13 -16.57 2.32
C GLY A 52 6.97 -18.04 1.87
N ALA A 53 5.75 -18.54 1.79
CA ALA A 53 5.48 -19.89 1.29
C ALA A 53 5.88 -20.03 -0.19
N PHE A 54 5.57 -19.02 -1.01
CA PHE A 54 6.01 -19.00 -2.41
C PHE A 54 7.55 -19.00 -2.55
N ARG A 55 8.25 -18.26 -1.70
CA ARG A 55 9.72 -18.31 -1.60
C ARG A 55 10.21 -19.73 -1.30
N ASP A 56 9.60 -20.43 -0.35
CA ASP A 56 10.00 -21.80 -0.02
C ASP A 56 9.81 -22.76 -1.21
N ASP A 57 8.74 -22.58 -1.98
CA ASP A 57 8.52 -23.35 -3.21
C ASP A 57 9.54 -23.03 -4.31
N ILE A 58 9.95 -21.76 -4.46
CA ILE A 58 11.07 -21.38 -5.33
C ILE A 58 12.37 -22.06 -4.85
N GLY A 59 12.62 -22.10 -3.54
CA GLY A 59 13.77 -22.80 -2.96
C GLY A 59 13.81 -24.28 -3.33
N LYS A 60 12.67 -24.97 -3.26
CA LYS A 60 12.55 -26.37 -3.72
C LYS A 60 12.81 -26.50 -5.22
N ALA A 61 12.28 -25.57 -6.04
CA ALA A 61 12.50 -25.57 -7.48
C ALA A 61 13.98 -25.37 -7.84
N LEU A 62 14.70 -24.49 -7.13
CA LEU A 62 16.15 -24.32 -7.25
C LEU A 62 16.92 -25.61 -6.91
N GLY A 63 16.51 -26.32 -5.85
CA GLY A 63 17.06 -27.64 -5.51
C GLY A 63 16.92 -28.63 -6.67
N ARG A 64 15.71 -28.75 -7.22
CA ARG A 64 15.44 -29.63 -8.37
C ARG A 64 16.19 -29.22 -9.63
N LEU A 65 16.37 -27.92 -9.87
CA LEU A 65 17.16 -27.41 -10.99
C LEU A 65 18.62 -27.84 -10.86
N SER A 66 19.19 -27.72 -9.66
CA SER A 66 20.56 -28.15 -9.38
C SER A 66 20.73 -29.67 -9.46
N GLU A 67 19.76 -30.44 -8.95
CA GLU A 67 19.76 -31.91 -9.05
C GLU A 67 19.69 -32.37 -10.51
N GLY A 68 18.90 -31.67 -11.34
CA GLY A 68 18.79 -31.94 -12.78
C GLY A 68 20.11 -31.78 -13.56
N GLN A 69 21.11 -31.10 -12.99
CA GLN A 69 22.45 -30.99 -13.58
C GLN A 69 23.41 -32.11 -13.19
N THR A 70 23.04 -32.96 -12.24
CA THR A 70 23.90 -34.07 -11.85
C THR A 70 24.05 -35.06 -13.01
N GLY A 71 25.28 -35.55 -13.23
CA GLY A 71 25.58 -36.52 -14.29
C GLY A 71 25.99 -35.92 -15.64
N LEU A 72 25.87 -34.60 -15.82
CA LEU A 72 26.54 -33.89 -16.91
C LEU A 72 28.04 -33.80 -16.58
N GLY A 73 28.84 -34.69 -17.16
CA GLY A 73 30.30 -34.68 -17.04
C GLY A 73 30.94 -33.48 -17.75
N ALA A 74 32.28 -33.44 -17.82
CA ALA A 74 32.99 -32.39 -18.55
C ALA A 74 32.54 -32.33 -20.02
N ASP A 75 32.38 -31.12 -20.53
CA ASP A 75 31.99 -30.79 -21.89
C ASP A 75 33.04 -31.37 -22.85
N ALA A 76 32.86 -32.63 -23.27
CA ALA A 76 33.79 -33.39 -24.10
C ALA A 76 33.79 -32.89 -25.56
N GLY A 77 33.92 -31.57 -25.76
CA GLY A 77 33.79 -30.88 -27.05
C GLY A 77 32.36 -30.73 -27.55
N CYS A 78 31.35 -31.11 -26.75
CA CYS A 78 29.96 -31.03 -27.15
C CYS A 78 29.40 -29.61 -26.92
N LEU A 79 29.24 -28.84 -27.99
CA LEU A 79 28.72 -27.46 -27.93
C LEU A 79 27.35 -27.35 -27.26
N THR A 80 26.50 -28.38 -27.39
CA THR A 80 25.18 -28.38 -26.75
C THR A 80 25.27 -28.54 -25.23
N ALA A 81 26.30 -29.23 -24.71
CA ALA A 81 26.52 -29.34 -23.26
C ALA A 81 26.98 -28.00 -22.66
N ALA A 82 27.89 -27.29 -23.34
CA ALA A 82 28.32 -25.95 -22.92
C ALA A 82 27.14 -24.95 -22.94
N ALA A 83 26.37 -24.92 -24.03
CA ALA A 83 25.18 -24.06 -24.13
C ALA A 83 24.12 -24.39 -23.06
N GLN A 84 23.94 -25.67 -22.75
CA GLN A 84 23.02 -26.12 -21.71
C GLN A 84 23.45 -25.64 -20.31
N LYS A 85 24.75 -25.69 -20.01
CA LYS A 85 25.32 -25.16 -18.77
C LYS A 85 25.12 -23.65 -18.65
N ASP A 86 25.39 -22.89 -19.71
CA ASP A 86 25.18 -21.43 -19.70
C ASP A 86 23.71 -21.06 -19.42
N VAL A 87 22.78 -21.79 -20.05
CA VAL A 87 21.34 -21.60 -19.80
C VAL A 87 20.99 -21.94 -18.36
N HIS A 88 21.49 -23.07 -17.82
CA HIS A 88 21.29 -23.44 -16.43
C HIS A 88 21.80 -22.36 -15.47
N GLU A 89 23.05 -21.88 -15.64
CA GLU A 89 23.63 -20.85 -14.78
C GLU A 89 22.85 -19.53 -14.84
N SER A 90 22.33 -19.16 -16.02
CA SER A 90 21.47 -17.99 -16.18
C SER A 90 20.16 -18.13 -15.39
N TRP A 91 19.50 -19.28 -15.50
CA TRP A 91 18.25 -19.55 -14.79
C TRP A 91 18.44 -19.68 -13.28
N ASP A 92 19.48 -20.39 -12.83
CA ASP A 92 19.80 -20.50 -11.40
C ASP A 92 19.98 -19.10 -10.78
N ARG A 93 20.76 -18.23 -11.43
CA ARG A 93 20.97 -16.84 -10.99
C ARG A 93 19.67 -16.05 -10.93
N TYR A 94 18.85 -16.14 -11.99
CA TYR A 94 17.59 -15.40 -12.05
C TYR A 94 16.62 -15.85 -10.96
N VAL A 95 16.41 -17.15 -10.80
CA VAL A 95 15.46 -17.71 -9.84
C VAL A 95 15.93 -17.47 -8.40
N ARG A 96 17.24 -17.53 -8.11
CA ARG A 96 17.79 -17.09 -6.81
C ARG A 96 17.47 -15.63 -6.52
N SER A 97 17.64 -14.73 -7.49
CA SER A 97 17.31 -13.31 -7.33
C SER A 97 15.82 -13.10 -7.02
N VAL A 98 14.92 -13.82 -7.71
CA VAL A 98 13.48 -13.79 -7.41
C VAL A 98 13.21 -14.29 -5.99
N ASN A 99 13.84 -15.40 -5.58
CA ASN A 99 13.71 -15.96 -4.23
C ASN A 99 14.10 -14.94 -3.14
N GLU A 100 15.23 -14.26 -3.32
CA GLU A 100 15.69 -13.21 -2.41
C GLU A 100 14.73 -12.01 -2.35
N ARG A 101 14.19 -11.60 -3.50
CA ARG A 101 13.19 -10.52 -3.59
C ARG A 101 11.91 -10.89 -2.85
N CYS A 102 11.42 -12.13 -2.98
CA CYS A 102 10.29 -12.62 -2.22
C CYS A 102 10.57 -12.59 -0.71
N GLY A 103 11.78 -12.97 -0.28
CA GLY A 103 12.20 -12.85 1.12
C GLY A 103 12.16 -11.41 1.65
N LYS A 104 12.73 -10.46 0.90
CA LYS A 104 12.69 -9.03 1.25
C LYS A 104 11.25 -8.50 1.29
N LEU A 105 10.42 -8.86 0.31
CA LEU A 105 9.03 -8.43 0.24
C LEU A 105 8.21 -8.99 1.41
N ALA A 106 8.37 -10.27 1.74
CA ALA A 106 7.71 -10.87 2.90
C ALA A 106 8.05 -10.11 4.20
N GLY A 107 9.33 -9.75 4.39
CA GLY A 107 9.77 -8.95 5.53
C GLY A 107 9.14 -7.56 5.58
N LEU A 108 9.12 -6.84 4.44
CA LEU A 108 8.49 -5.53 4.33
C LEU A 108 6.99 -5.57 4.63
N LEU A 109 6.27 -6.57 4.12
CA LEU A 109 4.84 -6.75 4.38
C LEU A 109 4.56 -7.02 5.86
N ALA A 110 5.38 -7.84 6.53
CA ALA A 110 5.24 -8.08 7.97
C ALA A 110 5.51 -6.80 8.78
N GLY A 111 6.56 -6.06 8.41
CA GLY A 111 6.92 -4.78 9.04
C GLY A 111 5.80 -3.75 8.93
N ALA A 112 5.26 -3.55 7.72
CA ALA A 112 4.15 -2.63 7.48
C ALA A 112 2.93 -2.94 8.36
N GLY A 113 2.54 -4.22 8.46
CA GLY A 113 1.43 -4.62 9.34
C GLY A 113 1.72 -4.37 10.83
N SER A 114 2.97 -4.51 11.27
CA SER A 114 3.37 -4.24 12.65
C SER A 114 3.39 -2.75 12.98
N ASP A 115 3.97 -1.93 12.11
CA ASP A 115 4.07 -0.48 12.29
C ASP A 115 2.72 0.22 12.27
N GLN A 116 1.84 -0.25 11.38
CA GLN A 116 0.45 0.14 11.34
C GLN A 116 -0.25 -0.06 12.69
N LEU A 117 -0.23 -1.29 13.22
CA LEU A 117 -0.92 -1.62 14.46
C LEU A 117 -0.41 -0.75 15.61
N ARG A 118 0.92 -0.60 15.71
CA ARG A 118 1.53 0.24 16.74
C ARG A 118 1.04 1.70 16.66
N THR A 119 0.88 2.22 15.45
CA THR A 119 0.36 3.58 15.24
C THR A 119 -1.11 3.68 15.66
N ASP A 120 -1.94 2.70 15.27
CA ASP A 120 -3.36 2.67 15.62
C ASP A 120 -3.57 2.56 17.15
N GLU A 121 -2.79 1.71 17.83
CA GLU A 121 -2.80 1.58 19.30
C GLU A 121 -2.43 2.89 19.99
N ALA A 122 -1.40 3.60 19.50
CA ALA A 122 -0.98 4.89 20.05
C ALA A 122 -2.06 5.97 19.87
N ILE A 123 -2.67 6.06 18.68
CA ILE A 123 -3.77 7.00 18.42
C ILE A 123 -4.97 6.70 19.31
N MET A 124 -5.35 5.43 19.47
CA MET A 124 -6.45 5.07 20.36
C MET A 124 -6.17 5.43 21.82
N ALA A 125 -4.92 5.30 22.27
CA ALA A 125 -4.52 5.73 23.61
C ALA A 125 -4.67 7.25 23.79
N GLU A 126 -4.20 8.06 22.84
CA GLU A 126 -4.36 9.52 22.89
C GLU A 126 -5.83 9.96 22.82
N ILE A 127 -6.65 9.31 21.98
CA ILE A 127 -8.11 9.54 21.97
C ILE A 127 -8.72 9.17 23.33
N GLY A 128 -8.24 8.09 23.96
CA GLY A 128 -8.64 7.71 25.31
C GLY A 128 -8.30 8.80 26.33
N ASN A 129 -7.08 9.33 26.30
CA ASN A 129 -6.64 10.42 27.17
C ASN A 129 -7.49 11.68 26.98
N LEU A 130 -7.78 12.08 25.74
CA LEU A 130 -8.64 13.23 25.44
C LEU A 130 -10.05 13.07 26.01
N LYS A 131 -10.62 11.86 25.95
CA LYS A 131 -11.94 11.59 26.55
C LYS A 131 -11.92 11.71 28.07
N VAL A 132 -10.81 11.35 28.72
CA VAL A 132 -10.63 11.50 30.16
C VAL A 132 -10.47 12.98 30.53
N GLU A 133 -9.65 13.72 29.78
CA GLU A 133 -9.41 15.15 30.00
C GLU A 133 -10.70 15.98 29.89
N HIS A 134 -11.55 15.68 28.92
CA HIS A 134 -12.81 16.38 28.68
C HIS A 134 -14.04 15.67 29.25
N ALA A 135 -13.87 14.83 30.28
CA ALA A 135 -14.98 14.10 30.89
C ALA A 135 -16.02 15.02 31.56
N ASP A 136 -15.64 16.26 31.88
CA ASP A 136 -16.47 17.31 32.47
C ASP A 136 -17.34 18.06 31.45
N THR A 137 -17.07 17.88 30.15
CA THR A 137 -17.75 18.59 29.06
C THR A 137 -18.84 17.70 28.47
N PRO A 138 -20.14 17.93 28.77
CA PRO A 138 -21.22 17.10 28.25
C PRO A 138 -21.36 17.25 26.73
N ALA A 139 -21.67 16.14 26.05
CA ALA A 139 -21.95 16.13 24.61
C ALA A 139 -23.31 16.81 24.33
N VAL A 140 -23.27 18.10 23.99
CA VAL A 140 -24.47 18.94 23.78
C VAL A 140 -24.93 19.04 22.31
N GLY A 141 -24.22 18.41 21.36
CA GLY A 141 -24.56 18.44 19.92
C GLY A 141 -25.04 17.09 19.38
N GLY A 142 -26.13 17.10 18.60
CA GLY A 142 -26.66 15.90 17.94
C GLY A 142 -27.76 15.15 18.69
N GLN A 143 -28.31 15.71 19.76
CA GLN A 143 -29.57 15.19 20.31
C GLN A 143 -30.70 15.53 19.35
N ASP A 144 -31.08 14.53 18.54
CA ASP A 144 -32.28 14.55 17.72
C ASP A 144 -33.48 14.57 18.67
N THR A 145 -33.83 15.75 19.19
CA THR A 145 -35.16 15.98 19.75
C THR A 145 -36.10 16.11 18.56
N GLY A 146 -36.36 14.97 17.93
CA GLY A 146 -37.30 14.85 16.82
C GLY A 146 -38.63 15.48 17.22
N ARG A 147 -39.08 16.40 16.38
CA ARG A 147 -40.43 16.96 16.39
C ARG A 147 -41.24 16.33 15.26
#